data_AF-A0A2N9HJM1-F1
#
_entry.id   AF-A0A2N9HJM1-F1
#
_cell.length_a   1.000
_cell.length_b   1.000
_cell.length_c   1.000
_cell.angle_alpha   90.00
_cell.angle_beta   90.00
_cell.angle_gamma   90.00
#
_symmetry.space_group_name_H-M   'P 1'
#
loop_
_entity.id
_entity.type
_entity.pdbx_description
1 polymer ?
#
loop_
_entity_poly.entity_id
_entity_poly.type
_entity_poly.pdbx_seq_one_letter_code
_entity_poly.pdbx_strand_id
1 'polypeptide(L)'
;MFMGDLRDWSPELPNGVVSEERPSSSSSSSSNQTAPAIAAEYLQRAEDATQGIIAQVQPTVVSENRRKAVIDYVQRLIRNYLGCEVFPFGSVPLRTYLPDGDIDLTAFGGLNIEEALAGDVCSVLEREDQNRAAEFVVKDVQLIRAEVYSL
;
A
#
# COMPACT_ATOMS: atom_id res chain seq x y z
N MET A 1 17.81 -22.35 -3.87
CA MET A 1 18.60 -21.48 -2.99
C MET A 1 19.71 -20.89 -3.85
N PHE A 2 19.52 -19.67 -4.34
CA PHE A 2 20.55 -18.93 -5.07
C PHE A 2 20.51 -17.50 -4.56
N MET A 3 21.54 -17.18 -3.78
CA MET A 3 21.83 -15.89 -3.19
C MET A 3 22.76 -15.19 -4.19
N GLY A 4 22.33 -14.05 -4.74
CA GLY A 4 23.12 -13.26 -5.66
C GLY A 4 23.54 -11.96 -4.99
N ASP A 5 24.82 -11.87 -4.65
CA ASP A 5 25.45 -10.74 -3.97
C ASP A 5 25.45 -9.46 -4.81
N LEU A 6 25.15 -8.36 -4.11
CA LEU A 6 25.24 -6.97 -4.56
C LEU A 6 26.72 -6.56 -4.68
N ARG A 7 27.15 -6.14 -5.87
CA ARG A 7 28.49 -5.55 -6.06
C ARG A 7 28.39 -4.03 -6.16
N ASP A 8 28.95 -3.35 -5.16
CA ASP A 8 29.23 -1.92 -5.16
C ASP A 8 30.28 -1.57 -6.24
N TRP A 9 30.04 -0.49 -6.96
CA TRP A 9 30.93 0.04 -8.00
C TRP A 9 31.57 1.34 -7.51
N SER A 10 32.90 1.35 -7.39
CA SER A 10 33.71 2.55 -7.14
C SER A 10 34.72 2.72 -8.28
N PRO A 11 34.84 3.90 -8.92
CA PRO A 11 35.88 4.14 -9.92
C PRO A 11 37.14 4.77 -9.30
N GLU A 12 38.28 4.10 -9.45
CA GLU A 12 39.60 4.67 -9.22
C GLU A 12 40.00 5.59 -10.40
N LEU A 13 40.63 6.73 -10.08
CA LEU A 13 41.28 7.62 -11.06
C LEU A 13 42.80 7.43 -10.99
N PRO A 14 43.53 7.29 -12.11
CA PRO A 14 44.98 7.38 -12.13
C PRO A 14 45.48 8.78 -12.53
N ASN A 15 46.50 9.24 -11.81
CA ASN A 15 47.22 10.51 -12.00
C ASN A 15 48.12 10.55 -13.24
N GLY A 16 48.15 11.71 -13.91
CA GLY A 16 49.38 12.43 -14.30
C GLY A 16 49.90 12.33 -15.75
N VAL A 17 49.89 13.46 -16.49
CA VAL A 17 51.01 14.06 -17.26
C VAL A 17 50.56 15.39 -17.90
N VAL A 18 51.52 16.32 -18.03
CA VAL A 18 51.43 17.78 -18.22
C VAL A 18 51.52 18.24 -19.70
N SER A 19 50.70 19.26 -20.03
CA SER A 19 50.80 20.41 -20.97
C SER A 19 51.00 20.31 -22.51
N GLU A 20 50.22 21.22 -23.14
CA GLU A 20 50.37 21.98 -24.41
C GLU A 20 50.10 21.31 -25.77
N GLU A 21 48.99 21.69 -26.42
CA GLU A 21 48.95 22.69 -27.51
C GLU A 21 47.50 22.87 -28.04
N ARG A 22 47.14 24.12 -28.37
CA ARG A 22 45.85 24.49 -29.00
C ARG A 22 46.01 24.51 -30.52
N PRO A 23 45.10 23.87 -31.27
CA PRO A 23 44.68 24.43 -32.55
C PRO A 23 43.19 24.74 -32.54
N SER A 24 42.88 26.01 -32.82
CA SER A 24 41.54 26.43 -33.21
C SER A 24 41.16 25.69 -34.49
N SER A 25 40.10 24.89 -34.45
CA SER A 25 39.46 24.33 -35.63
C SER A 25 37.96 24.46 -35.45
N SER A 26 37.42 25.50 -36.09
CA SER A 26 36.00 25.69 -36.34
C SER A 26 35.40 24.42 -36.94
N SER A 27 34.61 23.69 -36.15
CA SER A 27 33.70 22.67 -36.64
C SER A 27 32.28 23.06 -36.22
N SER A 28 31.59 23.70 -37.16
CA SER A 28 30.15 23.84 -37.16
C SER A 28 29.52 22.48 -37.47
N SER A 29 28.86 21.86 -36.49
CA SER A 29 27.71 20.96 -36.74
C SER A 29 27.02 20.53 -35.44
N SER A 30 25.76 20.96 -35.32
CA SER A 30 24.64 20.34 -34.59
C SER A 30 24.93 19.52 -33.33
N SER A 31 24.69 20.10 -32.14
CA SER A 31 24.53 19.30 -30.92
C SER A 31 23.49 19.83 -29.92
N ASN A 32 22.50 20.62 -30.37
CA ASN A 32 21.57 21.31 -29.45
C ASN A 32 20.09 20.88 -29.53
N GLN A 33 19.72 19.70 -30.06
CA GLN A 33 18.28 19.39 -30.22
C GLN A 33 17.82 17.98 -29.78
N THR A 34 18.69 17.10 -29.29
CA THR A 34 18.34 15.69 -29.01
C THR A 34 18.09 15.36 -27.53
N ALA A 35 18.64 16.14 -26.59
CA ALA A 35 18.47 15.88 -25.16
C ALA A 35 17.01 15.97 -24.65
N PRO A 36 16.18 16.95 -25.08
CA PRO A 36 14.79 17.04 -24.62
C PRO A 36 13.91 15.92 -25.18
N ALA A 37 14.17 15.49 -26.42
CA ALA A 37 13.41 14.44 -27.08
C ALA A 37 13.65 13.06 -26.44
N ILE A 38 14.92 12.74 -26.14
CA ILE A 38 15.28 11.52 -25.40
C ILE A 38 14.64 11.53 -24.01
N ALA A 39 14.68 12.66 -23.31
CA ALA A 39 14.02 12.80 -22.01
C ALA A 39 12.49 12.60 -22.09
N ALA A 40 11.85 13.10 -23.15
CA ALA A 40 10.42 12.92 -23.39
C ALA A 40 10.05 11.46 -23.67
N GLU A 41 10.84 10.73 -24.45
CA GLU A 41 10.62 9.29 -24.69
C GLU A 41 10.74 8.45 -23.41
N TYR A 42 11.73 8.76 -22.56
CA TYR A 42 11.87 8.09 -21.26
C TYR A 42 10.70 8.41 -20.32
N LEU A 43 10.24 9.67 -20.28
CA LEU A 43 9.08 10.06 -19.49
C LEU A 43 7.81 9.37 -20.00
N GLN A 44 7.61 9.27 -21.32
CA GLN A 44 6.47 8.57 -21.90
C GLN A 44 6.49 7.09 -21.53
N ARG A 45 7.65 6.43 -21.63
CA ARG A 45 7.79 5.03 -21.20
C ARG A 45 7.51 4.86 -19.71
N ALA A 46 7.94 5.80 -18.87
CA ALA A 46 7.67 5.78 -17.44
C ALA A 46 6.17 5.97 -17.14
N GLU A 47 5.49 6.85 -17.88
CA GLU A 47 4.05 7.05 -17.78
C GLU A 47 3.29 5.80 -18.24
N ASP A 48 3.64 5.22 -19.39
CA ASP A 48 3.02 3.99 -19.91
C ASP A 48 3.17 2.83 -18.90
N ALA A 49 4.34 2.69 -18.29
CA ALA A 49 4.58 1.71 -17.23
C ALA A 49 3.72 1.99 -15.98
N THR A 50 3.61 3.26 -15.58
CA THR A 50 2.80 3.69 -14.43
C THR A 50 1.31 3.40 -14.67
N GLN A 51 0.78 3.75 -15.84
CA GLN A 51 -0.59 3.44 -16.24
C GLN A 51 -0.85 1.94 -16.26
N GLY A 52 0.12 1.16 -16.76
CA GLY A 52 0.04 -0.31 -16.75
C GLY A 52 -0.07 -0.90 -15.34
N ILE A 53 0.62 -0.31 -14.37
CA ILE A 53 0.53 -0.72 -12.95
C ILE A 53 -0.82 -0.31 -12.37
N ILE A 54 -1.22 0.96 -12.54
CA ILE A 54 -2.49 1.49 -12.00
C ILE A 54 -3.67 0.65 -12.51
N ALA A 55 -3.69 0.33 -13.80
CA ALA A 55 -4.76 -0.49 -14.40
C ALA A 55 -4.91 -1.88 -13.74
N GLN A 56 -3.83 -2.44 -13.21
CA GLN A 56 -3.83 -3.74 -12.54
C GLN A 56 -4.22 -3.66 -11.06
N VAL A 57 -3.83 -2.58 -10.37
CA VAL A 57 -3.99 -2.47 -8.91
C VAL A 57 -5.17 -1.63 -8.47
N GLN A 58 -5.76 -0.84 -9.37
CA GLN A 58 -6.87 0.03 -9.02
C GLN A 58 -8.10 -0.77 -8.52
N PRO A 59 -8.90 -0.18 -7.62
CA PRO A 59 -10.18 -0.73 -7.20
C PRO A 59 -11.08 -1.09 -8.39
N THR A 60 -11.85 -2.17 -8.23
CA THR A 60 -12.88 -2.57 -9.20
C THR A 60 -14.24 -2.54 -8.53
N VAL A 61 -15.30 -2.40 -9.31
CA VAL A 61 -16.68 -2.43 -8.79
C VAL A 61 -16.98 -3.73 -8.02
N VAL A 62 -16.41 -4.85 -8.48
CA VAL A 62 -16.59 -6.15 -7.81
C VAL A 62 -15.90 -6.15 -6.44
N SER A 63 -14.68 -5.63 -6.36
CA SER A 63 -13.95 -5.59 -5.09
C SER A 63 -14.52 -4.56 -4.12
N GLU A 64 -15.02 -3.43 -4.62
CA GLU A 64 -15.80 -2.44 -3.85
C GLU A 64 -17.05 -3.07 -3.22
N ASN A 65 -17.85 -3.77 -4.02
CA ASN A 65 -19.08 -4.41 -3.54
C ASN A 65 -18.80 -5.51 -2.52
N ARG A 66 -17.76 -6.32 -2.73
CA ARG A 66 -17.36 -7.37 -1.78
C ARG A 66 -16.90 -6.77 -0.45
N ARG A 67 -16.07 -5.73 -0.48
CA ARG A 67 -15.63 -5.02 0.75
C ARG A 67 -16.83 -4.42 1.48
N LYS A 68 -17.73 -3.77 0.76
CA LYS A 68 -18.97 -3.23 1.34
C LYS A 68 -19.80 -4.29 2.03
N ALA A 69 -20.01 -5.46 1.40
CA ALA A 69 -20.77 -6.54 2.00
C ALA A 69 -20.13 -7.07 3.30
N VAL A 70 -18.79 -7.20 3.33
CA VAL A 70 -18.06 -7.59 4.55
C VAL A 70 -18.17 -6.52 5.63
N ILE A 71 -18.04 -5.24 5.28
CA ILE A 71 -18.18 -4.12 6.22
C ILE A 71 -19.60 -4.10 6.81
N ASP A 72 -20.62 -4.20 5.97
CA ASP A 72 -22.03 -4.23 6.38
C ASP A 72 -22.33 -5.43 7.29
N TYR A 73 -21.69 -6.58 7.03
CA TYR A 73 -21.78 -7.77 7.88
C TYR A 73 -21.16 -7.54 9.27
N VAL A 74 -19.90 -7.09 9.32
CA VAL A 74 -19.19 -6.86 10.59
C VAL A 74 -19.88 -5.76 11.40
N GLN A 75 -20.36 -4.70 10.74
CA GLN A 75 -21.15 -3.64 11.38
C GLN A 75 -22.40 -4.20 12.07
N ARG A 76 -23.19 -5.04 11.36
CA ARG A 76 -24.38 -5.66 11.96
C ARG A 76 -24.01 -6.59 13.09
N LEU A 77 -22.98 -7.42 12.91
CA LEU A 77 -22.53 -8.38 13.91
C LEU A 77 -22.16 -7.65 15.22
N ILE A 78 -21.21 -6.73 15.15
CA ILE A 78 -20.70 -6.02 16.32
C ILE A 78 -21.79 -5.13 16.95
N ARG A 79 -22.62 -4.46 16.15
CA ARG A 79 -23.73 -3.66 16.67
C ARG A 79 -24.76 -4.51 17.42
N ASN A 80 -25.12 -5.68 16.90
CA ASN A 80 -26.14 -6.53 17.51
C ASN A 80 -25.69 -7.14 18.83
N TYR A 81 -24.40 -7.47 18.97
CA TYR A 81 -23.85 -8.08 20.19
C TYR A 81 -23.39 -7.05 21.23
N LEU A 82 -22.79 -5.94 20.80
CA LEU A 82 -22.10 -5.01 21.69
C LEU A 82 -22.68 -3.59 21.67
N GLY A 83 -23.65 -3.30 20.80
CA GLY A 83 -24.20 -1.94 20.64
C GLY A 83 -23.19 -0.92 20.11
N CYS A 84 -22.04 -1.38 19.61
CA CYS A 84 -20.96 -0.50 19.14
C CYS A 84 -21.21 0.00 17.71
N GLU A 85 -20.68 1.19 17.41
CA GLU A 85 -20.65 1.71 16.05
C GLU A 85 -19.32 1.35 15.38
N VAL A 86 -19.37 0.81 14.17
CA VAL A 86 -18.17 0.37 13.43
C VAL A 86 -18.07 1.15 12.13
N PHE A 87 -16.90 1.70 11.83
CA PHE A 87 -16.63 2.51 10.64
C PHE A 87 -15.41 2.00 9.88
N PRO A 88 -15.40 2.10 8.54
CA PRO A 88 -14.19 1.81 7.77
C PRO A 88 -13.11 2.84 8.05
N PHE A 89 -11.87 2.36 8.12
CA PHE A 89 -10.67 3.18 8.28
C PHE A 89 -9.61 2.76 7.24
N GLY A 90 -8.42 3.36 7.34
CA GLY A 90 -7.28 2.99 6.50
C GLY A 90 -7.53 3.25 5.02
N SER A 91 -7.24 2.24 4.20
CA SER A 91 -7.26 2.37 2.73
C SER A 91 -8.66 2.42 2.11
N VAL A 92 -9.67 1.89 2.82
CA VAL A 92 -11.04 1.73 2.29
C VAL A 92 -11.74 3.06 2.03
N PRO A 93 -11.80 4.02 2.99
CA PRO A 93 -12.45 5.32 2.77
C PRO A 93 -11.87 6.10 1.58
N LEU A 94 -10.57 5.95 1.31
CA LEU A 94 -9.86 6.67 0.26
C LEU A 94 -9.79 5.90 -1.07
N ARG A 95 -10.23 4.64 -1.10
CA ARG A 95 -10.11 3.74 -2.26
C ARG A 95 -8.67 3.58 -2.75
N THR A 96 -7.73 3.55 -1.82
CA THR A 96 -6.30 3.36 -2.10
C THR A 96 -5.81 1.94 -1.81
N TYR A 97 -6.72 1.01 -1.56
CA TYR A 97 -6.40 -0.40 -1.35
C TYR A 97 -5.94 -1.09 -2.63
N LEU A 98 -5.05 -2.06 -2.46
CA LEU A 98 -4.69 -3.02 -3.51
C LEU A 98 -5.80 -4.07 -3.70
N PRO A 99 -5.80 -4.84 -4.81
CA PRO A 99 -6.82 -5.84 -5.07
C PRO A 99 -7.02 -6.84 -3.91
N ASP A 100 -5.93 -7.20 -3.25
CA ASP A 100 -5.81 -8.10 -2.10
C ASP A 100 -5.64 -7.37 -0.75
N GLY A 101 -5.73 -6.04 -0.73
CA GLY A 101 -5.59 -5.26 0.50
C GLY A 101 -6.71 -5.53 1.51
N ASP A 102 -6.32 -5.51 2.80
CA ASP A 102 -7.18 -5.75 3.95
C ASP A 102 -8.26 -4.67 4.16
N ILE A 103 -9.19 -4.94 5.08
CA ILE A 103 -10.23 -4.01 5.50
C ILE A 103 -9.95 -3.58 6.93
N ASP A 104 -9.58 -2.32 7.10
CA ASP A 104 -9.42 -1.71 8.42
C ASP A 104 -10.78 -1.19 8.91
N LEU A 105 -11.14 -1.56 10.14
CA LEU A 105 -12.37 -1.13 10.80
C LEU A 105 -12.03 -0.52 12.16
N THR A 106 -12.76 0.52 12.54
CA THR A 106 -12.70 1.13 13.88
C THR A 106 -14.04 0.97 14.56
N ALA A 107 -14.05 0.43 15.78
CA ALA A 107 -15.24 0.27 16.60
C ALA A 107 -15.24 1.27 17.77
N PHE A 108 -16.37 1.94 17.97
CA PHE A 108 -16.61 2.86 19.08
C PHE A 108 -17.61 2.23 20.05
N GLY A 109 -17.15 1.97 21.27
CA GLY A 109 -17.99 1.56 22.39
C GLY A 109 -18.45 2.74 23.23
N GLY A 110 -19.50 2.54 24.04
CA GLY A 110 -19.95 3.54 25.01
C GLY A 110 -18.97 3.75 26.18
N LEU A 111 -19.19 4.82 26.95
CA LEU A 111 -18.32 5.37 28.02
C LEU A 111 -17.87 4.39 29.14
N ASN A 112 -18.36 3.15 29.17
CA ASN A 112 -18.11 2.19 30.25
C ASN A 112 -17.39 0.90 29.80
N ILE A 113 -16.87 0.83 28.56
CA ILE A 113 -16.38 -0.43 27.95
C ILE A 113 -14.90 -0.36 27.54
N GLU A 114 -14.21 0.79 27.69
CA GLU A 114 -12.90 1.03 27.03
C GLU A 114 -11.84 -0.06 27.24
N GLU A 115 -11.69 -0.59 28.46
CA GLU A 115 -10.63 -1.58 28.74
C GLU A 115 -10.98 -3.01 28.27
N ALA A 116 -12.28 -3.32 28.17
CA ALA A 116 -12.79 -4.64 27.78
C ALA A 116 -13.19 -4.74 26.30
N LEU A 117 -13.43 -3.62 25.62
CA LEU A 117 -14.04 -3.57 24.28
C LEU A 117 -13.34 -4.48 23.28
N ALA A 118 -12.00 -4.42 23.22
CA ALA A 118 -11.23 -5.24 22.29
C ALA A 118 -11.38 -6.75 22.58
N GLY A 119 -11.49 -7.13 23.86
CA GLY A 119 -11.75 -8.51 24.27
C GLY A 119 -13.18 -8.97 23.96
N ASP A 120 -14.15 -8.08 24.14
CA ASP A 120 -15.56 -8.35 23.82
C ASP A 120 -15.75 -8.54 22.30
N VAL A 121 -15.12 -7.69 21.49
CA VAL A 121 -15.09 -7.84 20.02
C VAL A 121 -14.46 -9.18 19.63
N CYS A 122 -13.31 -9.53 20.23
CA CYS A 122 -12.65 -10.83 20.00
C CYS A 122 -13.60 -11.99 20.31
N SER A 123 -14.28 -11.95 21.45
CA SER A 123 -15.23 -12.98 21.88
C SER A 123 -16.44 -13.13 20.94
N VAL A 124 -16.93 -12.02 20.37
CA VAL A 124 -18.00 -12.04 19.36
C VAL A 124 -17.51 -12.70 18.07
N LEU A 125 -16.30 -12.38 17.61
CA LEU A 125 -15.72 -12.98 16.40
C LEU A 125 -15.42 -14.47 16.58
N GLU A 126 -14.90 -14.89 17.74
CA GLU A 126 -14.67 -16.30 18.08
C GLU A 126 -15.99 -17.10 18.12
N ARG A 127 -17.06 -16.49 18.63
CA ARG A 127 -18.40 -17.09 18.55
C ARG A 127 -18.86 -17.23 17.10
N GLU A 128 -18.62 -16.22 16.27
CA GLU A 128 -19.04 -16.22 14.87
C GLU A 128 -18.26 -17.25 14.03
N ASP A 129 -17.00 -17.54 14.35
CA ASP A 129 -16.22 -18.63 13.74
C ASP A 129 -16.89 -20.00 13.92
N GLN A 130 -17.60 -20.22 15.04
CA GLN A 130 -18.35 -21.45 15.28
C GLN A 130 -19.74 -21.48 14.60
N ASN A 131 -20.18 -20.37 14.02
CA ASN A 131 -21.49 -20.25 13.37
C ASN A 131 -21.46 -20.77 11.93
N ARG A 132 -21.86 -22.03 11.73
CA ARG A 132 -21.92 -22.66 10.39
C ARG A 132 -22.98 -22.06 9.47
N ALA A 133 -23.90 -21.26 9.99
CA ALA A 133 -24.95 -20.59 9.23
C ALA A 133 -24.60 -19.12 8.92
N ALA A 134 -23.39 -18.67 9.28
CA ALA A 134 -22.91 -17.31 9.03
C ALA A 134 -22.88 -16.99 7.53
N GLU A 135 -23.17 -15.72 7.20
CA GLU A 135 -23.08 -15.20 5.83
C GLU A 135 -21.62 -15.18 5.33
N PHE A 136 -20.69 -14.88 6.24
CA PHE A 136 -19.25 -14.88 6.00
C PHE A 136 -18.54 -15.81 6.96
N VAL A 137 -17.53 -16.51 6.45
CA VAL A 137 -16.66 -17.35 7.25
C VAL A 137 -15.70 -16.45 8.04
N VAL A 138 -15.83 -16.46 9.35
CA VAL A 138 -14.85 -15.88 10.29
C VAL A 138 -13.92 -17.00 10.72
N LYS A 139 -12.59 -16.76 10.73
CA LYS A 139 -11.55 -17.70 11.13
C LYS A 139 -10.34 -16.94 11.67
N ASP A 140 -9.44 -17.67 12.33
CA ASP A 140 -8.11 -17.19 12.75
C ASP A 140 -8.16 -15.90 13.58
N VAL A 141 -9.14 -15.80 14.47
CA VAL A 141 -9.35 -14.63 15.34
C VAL A 141 -8.18 -14.50 16.32
N GLN A 142 -7.54 -13.33 16.31
CA GLN A 142 -6.41 -13.01 17.18
C GLN A 142 -6.55 -11.58 17.70
N LEU A 143 -6.29 -11.40 18.99
CA LEU A 143 -6.23 -10.08 19.63
C LEU A 143 -4.78 -9.66 19.83
N ILE A 144 -4.38 -8.58 19.16
CA ILE A 144 -3.07 -7.95 19.35
C ILE A 144 -3.28 -6.62 20.08
N ARG A 145 -2.67 -6.48 21.26
CA ARG A 145 -2.70 -5.25 22.05
C ARG A 145 -1.49 -4.40 21.69
N ALA A 146 -1.75 -3.17 21.25
CA ALA A 146 -0.73 -2.17 20.96
C ALA A 146 -1.05 -0.87 21.72
N GLU A 147 -0.02 -0.25 22.28
CA GLU A 147 -0.12 1.07 22.93
C GLU A 147 0.67 2.07 22.09
N VAL A 148 0.07 3.24 21.85
CA VAL A 148 0.73 4.32 21.11
C VAL A 148 1.29 5.31 22.12
N TYR A 149 2.62 5.34 22.25
CA TYR A 149 3.29 6.36 23.04
C TYR A 149 3.44 7.64 22.20
N SER A 150 2.88 8.75 22.67
CA SER A 150 3.23 10.07 22.15
C SER A 150 4.60 10.47 22.70
N LEU A 151 5.50 10.91 21.81
CA LEU A 151 6.81 11.50 22.17
C LEU A 151 6.66 12.85 22.86
#